data_AF-A0A091C6R9-F1
#
_entry.id   AF-A0A091C6R9-F1
#
_cell.length_a   1.000
_cell.length_b   1.000
_cell.length_c   1.000
_cell.angle_alpha   90.00
_cell.angle_beta   90.00
_cell.angle_gamma   90.00
#
_symmetry.space_group_name_H-M   'P 1'
#
loop_
_entity.id
_entity.type
_entity.pdbx_description
1 polymer ?
#
loop_
_entity_poly.entity_id
_entity_poly.type
_entity_poly.pdbx_seq_one_letter_code
_entity_poly.pdbx_strand_id
1 'polypeptide(L)' 'MVNHAGRLAPGWNKQADLLFEEGVFLKDENHVDLKKYQWED' A
#
# COMPACT_ATOMS: atom_id res chain seq x y z
N MET A 1 4.56 -6.43 -0.22
CA MET A 1 3.49 -6.86 -1.13
C MET A 1 2.14 -6.36 -0.62
N VAL A 2 1.45 -5.53 -1.39
CA VAL A 2 0.00 -5.28 -1.24
C VAL A 2 -0.72 -6.24 -2.17
N ASN A 3 -1.96 -6.63 -1.85
CA ASN A 3 -2.69 -7.51 -2.78
C ASN A 3 -3.10 -6.76 -4.06
N HIS A 4 -3.62 -7.48 -5.05
CA HIS A 4 -4.07 -6.89 -6.33
C HIS A 4 -5.18 -5.83 -6.18
N ALA A 5 -5.84 -5.73 -5.02
CA ALA A 5 -6.81 -4.69 -4.70
C ALA A 5 -6.18 -3.45 -4.04
N GLY A 6 -4.86 -3.46 -3.82
CA GLY A 6 -4.12 -2.42 -3.10
C GLY A 6 -4.27 -2.50 -1.59
N ARG A 7 -4.94 -3.53 -1.06
CA ARG A 7 -5.21 -3.65 0.38
C ARG A 7 -3.96 -4.06 1.15
N LEU A 8 -3.80 -3.47 2.33
CA LEU A 8 -2.84 -3.93 3.33
C LEU A 8 -3.14 -5.37 3.79
N ALA A 9 -2.12 -6.05 4.28
CA ALA A 9 -2.29 -7.37 4.88
C ALA A 9 -3.11 -7.24 6.19
N PRO A 10 -4.20 -8.02 6.34
CA PRO A 10 -5.02 -7.99 7.53
C PRO A 10 -4.19 -8.29 8.80
N GLY A 11 -4.32 -7.45 9.82
CA GLY A 11 -3.61 -7.63 11.09
C GLY A 11 -2.16 -7.16 11.11
N TRP A 12 -1.64 -6.60 10.00
CA TRP A 12 -0.27 -6.07 9.93
C TRP A 12 -0.23 -4.56 9.73
N ASN A 13 -0.52 -3.81 10.80
CA ASN A 13 -0.59 -2.34 10.76
C ASN A 13 0.75 -1.69 10.36
N LYS A 14 1.89 -2.31 10.66
CA LYS A 14 3.23 -1.80 10.29
C LYS A 14 3.47 -1.72 8.78
N GLN A 15 2.63 -2.38 7.98
CA GLN A 15 2.74 -2.29 6.53
C GLN A 15 2.52 -0.86 6.02
N ALA A 16 1.63 -0.09 6.67
CA ALA A 16 1.40 1.30 6.30
C ALA A 16 2.65 2.17 6.54
N ASP A 17 3.33 1.96 7.66
CA ASP A 17 4.55 2.70 8.01
C ASP A 17 5.67 2.45 7.01
N LEU A 18 5.89 1.18 6.64
CA LEU A 18 6.90 0.80 5.64
C LEU A 18 6.59 1.39 4.26
N LEU A 19 5.32 1.40 3.86
CA LEU A 19 4.92 2.02 2.60
C LEU A 19 5.15 3.53 2.62
N PHE A 20 4.88 4.19 3.74
CA PHE A 20 5.14 5.62 3.91
C PHE A 20 6.62 5.96 3.80
N GLU A 21 7.51 5.15 4.40
CA GLU A 21 8.97 5.31 4.28
C GLU A 21 9.45 5.19 2.83
N GLU A 22 8.79 4.34 2.03
CA GLU A 22 9.03 4.17 0.59
C GLU A 22 8.35 5.27 -0.27
N GLY A 23 7.68 6.25 0.35
CA GLY A 23 6.95 7.31 -0.35
C GLY A 23 5.64 6.84 -1.00
N VAL A 24 5.14 5.67 -0.61
CA VAL A 24 3.85 5.10 -1.05
C VAL A 24 2.78 5.45 -0.03
N PHE A 25 1.76 6.19 -0.47
CA PHE A 25 0.70 6.67 0.41
C PHE A 25 -0.61 5.91 0.20
N LEU A 26 -1.35 5.74 1.29
CA LEU A 26 -2.70 5.16 1.24
C LEU A 26 -3.72 6.22 0.78
N LYS A 27 -4.70 5.79 -0.01
CA LYS A 27 -5.84 6.64 -0.41
C LYS A 27 -6.97 6.61 0.63
N ASP A 28 -7.01 5.56 1.44
CA ASP A 28 -7.91 5.37 2.58
C ASP A 28 -7.19 4.55 3.65
N GLU A 29 -7.85 4.31 4.79
CA GLU A 29 -7.25 3.64 5.95
C GLU A 29 -6.56 2.29 5.64
N ASN A 30 -6.92 1.60 4.56
CA ASN A 30 -6.44 0.24 4.28
C ASN A 30 -5.99 -0.01 2.83
N HIS A 31 -6.03 0.98 1.93
CA HIS A 31 -5.69 0.76 0.51
C HIS A 31 -4.63 1.73 -0.01
N VAL A 32 -3.62 1.17 -0.69
CA VAL A 32 -2.68 1.89 -1.56
C VAL A 32 -3.37 2.30 -2.85
N ASP A 33 -3.03 3.48 -3.37
CA ASP A 33 -3.41 3.87 -4.72
C ASP A 33 -2.53 3.17 -5.76
N LEU A 34 -2.92 1.96 -6.15
CA LEU A 34 -2.19 1.17 -7.14
C LEU A 34 -2.03 1.89 -8.49
N LYS A 35 -2.94 2.78 -8.88
CA LYS A 35 -2.79 3.52 -10.15
C LYS A 35 -1.58 4.46 -10.13
N LYS A 36 -1.18 4.91 -8.95
CA LYS A 36 -0.09 5.85 -8.75
C LYS A 36 1.23 5.17 -8.39
N TYR A 37 1.16 4.05 -7.68
CA TYR A 37 2.33 3.38 -7.09
C TYR A 37 2.55 1.95 -7.61
N GLN A 38 1.88 1.56 -8.70
CA GLN A 38 2.17 0.33 -9.42
C GLN A 38 3.57 0.42 -10.06
N TRP A 39 4.31 -0.69 -9.99
CA TRP A 39 5.52 -0.86 -10.78
C TRP A 39 5.10 -1.20 -12.22
N GLU A 40 5.65 -0.50 -13.20
CA GLU A 40 5.58 -0.93 -14.59
C GLU A 40 6.60 -2.05 -14.79
N ASP A 41 6.19 -3.14 -15.45
CA ASP A 41 7.04 -4.32 -15.73
C ASP A 41 8.27 -3.96 -16.59
#